data_AF-A0A7W0V8J5-F1
#
_entry.id   AF-A0A7W0V8J5-F1
#
_cell.length_a   1.000
_cell.length_b   1.000
_cell.length_c   1.000
_cell.angle_alpha   90.00
_cell.angle_beta   90.00
_cell.angle_gamma   90.00
#
_symmetry.space_group_name_H-M   'P 1'
#
loop_
_entity.id
_entity.type
_entity.pdbx_description
1 polymer ?
#
loop_
_entity_poly.entity_id
_entity_poly.type
_entity_poly.pdbx_seq_one_letter_code
_entity_poly.pdbx_strand_id
1 'polypeptide(L)' 'MKPVKFATQLDADVADKLRSFAAETDRSISKIVNEAVAEYLARYRVRPAFRTALDEVITEHAELLERLAK' A
#
# COMPACT_ATOMS: atom_id res chain seq x y z
N MET A 1 0.50 13.73 -13.99
CA MET A 1 -0.42 14.23 -12.93
C MET A 1 0.16 15.49 -12.33
N LYS A 2 -0.68 16.48 -12.01
CA LYS A 2 -0.23 17.73 -11.36
C LYS A 2 -0.08 17.50 -9.85
N PRO A 3 1.06 17.82 -9.23
CA PRO A 3 1.22 17.67 -7.78
C PRO A 3 0.27 18.63 -7.03
N VAL A 4 -0.41 18.10 -6.02
CA VAL A 4 -1.28 18.88 -5.11
C VAL A 4 -0.51 19.10 -3.82
N LYS A 5 -0.61 20.31 -3.25
CA LYS A 5 0.02 20.61 -1.95
C LYS A 5 -0.67 19.79 -0.86
N PHE A 6 0.12 19.03 -0.10
CA PHE A 6 -0.34 18.27 1.05
C PHE A 6 0.47 18.72 2.26
N ALA A 7 -0.19 19.43 3.18
CA ALA A 7 0.44 19.86 4.43
C ALA A 7 0.11 18.84 5.52
N THR A 8 1.14 18.21 6.07
CA THR A 8 1.03 17.30 7.22
C THR A 8 2.14 17.61 8.21
N GLN A 9 1.88 17.30 9.47
CA GLN A 9 2.92 17.32 10.50
C GLN A 9 3.55 15.92 10.59
N LEU A 10 4.85 15.89 10.88
CA LEU A 10 5.61 14.68 11.16
C LEU A 10 6.32 14.89 12.50
N ASP A 11 6.52 13.81 13.24
CA ASP A 11 7.38 13.84 14.40
C ASP A 11 8.79 14.29 14.00
N ALA A 12 9.45 15.03 14.90
CA ALA A 12 10.74 15.66 14.60
C ALA A 12 11.80 14.61 14.21
N ASP A 13 11.85 13.50 14.93
CA ASP A 13 12.80 12.42 14.66
C ASP A 13 12.55 11.74 13.30
N VAL A 14 11.28 11.58 12.91
CA VAL A 14 10.88 11.03 11.61
C VAL A 14 11.25 11.99 10.49
N ALA A 15 11.04 13.29 10.68
CA ALA A 15 11.40 14.32 9.71
C ALA A 15 12.92 14.37 9.48
N ASP A 16 13.71 14.25 10.54
CA ASP A 16 15.17 14.23 10.44
C ASP A 16 15.68 12.99 9.72
N LYS A 17 15.15 11.80 10.06
CA LYS A 17 15.47 10.54 9.34
C LYS A 17 15.14 10.64 7.85
N LEU A 18 13.98 11.22 7.51
CA LEU A 18 13.57 11.41 6.12
C LEU A 18 14.51 12.36 5.37
N ARG A 19 14.97 13.43 6.02
CA ARG A 19 15.95 14.36 5.43
C ARG A 19 17.30 13.69 5.21
N SER A 20 17.81 12.95 6.18
CA SER A 20 19.06 12.20 6.03
C SER A 20 18.96 11.18 4.90
N PHE A 21 17.88 10.41 4.85
CA PHE A 21 17.65 9.44 3.78
C PHE A 21 17.56 10.10 2.39
N ALA A 22 16.89 11.24 2.29
CA ALA A 22 16.80 12.01 1.05
C ALA A 22 18.19 12.49 0.59
N ALA A 23 19.04 12.94 1.52
CA ALA A 23 20.40 13.37 1.22
C ALA A 23 21.32 12.21 0.83
N GLU A 24 21.25 11.09 1.53
CA GLU A 24 22.05 9.89 1.25
C GLU A 24 21.72 9.26 -0.11
N THR A 25 20.46 9.33 -0.53
CA THR A 25 19.99 8.71 -1.77
C THR A 25 19.94 9.65 -2.97
N ASP A 26 20.28 10.94 -2.79
CA ASP A 26 20.10 12.01 -3.78
C ASP A 26 18.67 12.06 -4.35
N ARG A 27 17.68 11.90 -3.47
CA ARG A 27 16.25 11.88 -3.84
C ARG A 27 15.52 13.03 -3.20
N SER A 28 14.56 13.60 -3.93
CA SER A 28 13.70 14.63 -3.36
C SER A 28 12.74 14.05 -2.32
N ILE A 29 12.57 14.76 -1.21
CA ILE A 29 11.62 14.40 -0.14
C ILE A 29 10.21 14.18 -0.71
N SER A 30 9.77 15.05 -1.62
CA SER A 30 8.47 14.92 -2.29
C SER A 30 8.31 13.58 -3.03
N LYS A 31 9.35 13.13 -3.74
CA LYS A 31 9.32 11.84 -4.45
C LYS A 31 9.22 10.68 -3.45
N ILE A 32 10.02 10.71 -2.39
CA ILE A 32 10.01 9.68 -1.34
C ILE A 32 8.64 9.58 -0.67
N VAL A 33 8.05 10.72 -0.27
CA VAL A 33 6.74 10.75 0.39
C VAL A 33 5.64 10.23 -0.53
N ASN A 34 5.62 10.65 -1.80
CA ASN A 34 4.63 10.16 -2.76
C ASN A 34 4.72 8.64 -2.95
N GLU A 35 5.94 8.09 -3.08
CA GLU A 35 6.14 6.65 -3.21
C GLU A 35 5.73 5.90 -1.95
N ALA A 36 6.15 6.36 -0.78
CA ALA A 36 5.82 5.73 0.50
C ALA A 36 4.30 5.70 0.76
N VAL A 37 3.60 6.81 0.46
CA VAL A 37 2.14 6.88 0.59
C VAL A 37 1.45 5.95 -0.42
N ALA A 38 1.91 5.92 -1.68
CA ALA A 38 1.36 5.03 -2.69
C ALA A 38 1.53 3.56 -2.29
N GLU A 39 2.71 3.19 -1.81
CA GLU A 39 3.01 1.84 -1.36
C GLU A 39 2.19 1.45 -0.13
N TYR A 40 2.05 2.35 0.85
CA TYR A 40 1.22 2.13 2.03
C TYR A 40 -0.26 1.89 1.66
N LEU A 41 -0.82 2.73 0.79
CA LEU A 41 -2.19 2.58 0.30
C LEU A 41 -2.37 1.30 -0.52
N ALA A 42 -1.39 0.94 -1.35
CA ALA A 42 -1.41 -0.31 -2.10
C ALA A 42 -1.46 -1.51 -1.14
N ARG A 43 -0.56 -1.57 -0.15
CA ARG A 43 -0.56 -2.63 0.87
C ARG A 43 -1.90 -2.77 1.60
N TYR A 44 -2.54 -1.65 1.92
CA TYR A 44 -3.85 -1.68 2.58
C TYR A 44 -4.98 -2.17 1.64
N ARG A 45 -4.89 -1.87 0.34
CA ARG A 45 -5.85 -2.31 -0.69
C ARG A 45 -5.69 -3.76 -1.13
N VAL A 46 -4.54 -4.40 -0.86
CA VAL A 46 -4.36 -5.83 -1.13
C VAL A 46 -5.35 -6.68 -0.35
N ARG A 47 -5.78 -6.27 0.86
CA ARG A 47 -6.78 -7.01 1.65
C ARG A 47 -8.14 -7.15 0.95
N PRO A 48 -8.76 -6.07 0.43
CA PRO A 48 -9.95 -6.18 -0.40
C PRO A 48 -9.75 -6.97 -1.68
N ALA A 49 -8.68 -6.71 -2.45
CA ALA A 49 -8.46 -7.38 -3.73
C ALA A 49 -8.21 -8.89 -3.58
N PHE A 50 -7.44 -9.28 -2.56
CA PHE A 50 -7.23 -10.67 -2.20
C PHE A 50 -8.52 -11.34 -1.73
N ARG A 51 -9.35 -10.64 -0.93
CA ARG A 51 -10.67 -11.16 -0.54
C ARG A 51 -11.58 -11.38 -1.75
N THR A 52 -11.65 -10.43 -2.68
CA THR A 52 -12.44 -10.59 -3.90
C THR A 52 -11.95 -11.78 -4.72
N ALA A 53 -10.65 -11.92 -4.95
CA ALA A 53 -10.10 -13.06 -5.67
C ALA A 53 -10.35 -14.40 -4.94
N LEU A 54 -10.27 -14.41 -3.60
CA LEU A 54 -10.57 -15.59 -2.79
C LEU A 54 -12.06 -15.95 -2.88
N ASP A 55 -12.96 -14.97 -2.77
CA ASP A 55 -14.41 -15.18 -2.89
C ASP A 55 -14.77 -15.69 -4.29
N GLU A 56 -14.13 -15.19 -5.34
CA GLU A 56 -14.29 -15.69 -6.71
C GLU A 56 -13.87 -17.16 -6.83
N VAL A 57 -12.70 -17.53 -6.32
CA VAL A 57 -12.20 -18.93 -6.35
C VAL A 57 -13.08 -19.87 -5.53
N ILE A 58 -13.53 -19.44 -4.34
CA ILE A 58 -14.44 -20.22 -3.50
C ILE A 58 -15.78 -20.43 -4.23
N THR A 59 -16.29 -19.38 -4.89
CA THR A 59 -17.54 -19.46 -5.65
C THR A 59 -17.40 -20.37 -6.86
N GLU A 60 -16.32 -20.24 -7.62
CA GLU A 60 -16.03 -21.07 -8.80
C GLU A 60 -15.92 -22.57 -8.44
N HIS A 61 -15.39 -22.88 -7.26
CA HIS A 61 -15.19 -24.26 -6.81
C HIS A 61 -16.22 -24.73 -5.77
N ALA A 62 -17.31 -23.99 -5.58
CA ALA A 62 -18.31 -24.29 -4.55
C ALA A 62 -18.87 -25.73 -4.67
N GLU A 63 -19.21 -26.17 -5.88
CA GLU A 63 -19.71 -27.55 -6.12
C GLU A 63 -18.65 -28.63 -5.80
N LEU A 64 -17.38 -28.37 -6.10
CA LEU A 64 -16.29 -29.31 -5.80
C LEU A 64 -16.02 -29.38 -4.29
N LEU A 65 -16.07 -28.24 -3.61
CA LEU A 65 -15.93 -28.15 -2.16
C LEU A 65 -17.11 -28.85 -1.44
N GLU A 66 -18.33 -28.70 -1.95
CA GLU A 66 -19.51 -29.37 -1.40
C GLU A 66 -19.42 -30.89 -1.54
N ARG A 67 -18.85 -31.39 -2.64
CA ARG A 67 -18.59 -32.82 -2.85
C ARG A 67 -17.47 -33.37 -1.99
N LEU A 68 -16.47 -32.55 -1.65
CA LEU A 68 -15.37 -32.92 -0.75
C LEU A 68 -15.79 -32.94 0.73
N ALA A 69 -16.81 -32.15 1.09
CA ALA A 69 -17.31 -32.05 2.45
C ALA A 69 -18.27 -33.20 2.86
N LYS A 70 -18.50 -34.18 1.98
CA LYS A 70 -19.24 -35.42 2.25
C LYS A 70 -18.29 -36.61 2.35
#